data_AF-A0A522NDW1-F1
#
_entry.id   AF-A0A522NDW1-F1
#
_cell.length_a   1.000
_cell.length_b   1.000
_cell.length_c   1.000
_cell.angle_alpha   90.00
_cell.angle_beta   90.00
_cell.angle_gamma   90.00
#
_symmetry.space_group_name_H-M   'P 1'
#
loop_
_entity.id
_entity.type
_entity.pdbx_description
1 polymer ?
#
loop_
_entity_poly.entity_id
_entity_poly.type
_entity_poly.pdbx_seq_one_letter_code
_entity_poly.pdbx_strand_id
1 'polypeptide(L)' 'MVRHEGGRWDVGMKDAAVYVERVSDSDERVFDDSLTAEEARKLAGLLTKYADKLDEVRDSDKAKESDDAEESKESDRSTD' A
#
# COMPACT_ATOMS: atom_id res chain seq x y z
N MET A 1 4.98 -4.58 -17.06
CA MET A 1 4.59 -4.91 -15.69
C MET A 1 5.78 -5.61 -15.04
N VAL A 2 6.63 -4.86 -14.34
CA VAL A 2 7.71 -5.46 -13.54
C VAL A 2 6.97 -6.21 -12.43
N ARG A 3 6.96 -7.55 -12.51
CA ARG A 3 6.46 -8.37 -11.41
C ARG A 3 7.37 -8.01 -10.24
N HIS A 4 6.82 -7.35 -9.23
CA HIS A 4 7.56 -7.15 -7.99
C HIS A 4 7.86 -8.56 -7.49
N GLU A 5 9.11 -9.00 -7.61
CA GLU A 5 9.56 -10.20 -6.89
C GLU A 5 9.16 -9.99 -5.44
N GLY A 6 8.29 -10.88 -4.96
CA GLY A 6 7.94 -10.95 -3.55
C GLY A 6 9.25 -11.04 -2.78
N GLY A 7 9.29 -10.31 -1.67
CA GLY A 7 10.47 -10.31 -0.84
C GLY A 7 10.13 -9.79 0.53
N ARG A 8 10.74 -10.40 1.55
CA ARG A 8 10.61 -9.97 2.94
C ARG A 8 11.49 -8.74 3.15
N TRP A 9 10.93 -7.76 3.84
CA TRP A 9 11.71 -6.66 4.41
C TRP A 9 12.12 -7.05 5.82
N ASP A 10 13.42 -7.06 6.09
CA ASP A 10 13.97 -7.27 7.42
C ASP A 10 14.54 -5.95 7.94
N VAL A 11 14.26 -5.64 9.20
CA VAL A 11 14.70 -4.41 9.86
C VAL A 11 15.36 -4.77 11.18
N GLY A 12 16.57 -4.26 11.39
CA GLY A 12 17.37 -4.56 12.57
C GLY A 12 18.09 -3.33 13.12
N MET A 13 18.70 -3.50 14.29
CA MET A 13 19.58 -2.49 14.87
C MET A 13 20.94 -3.12 15.14
N LYS A 14 22.00 -2.46 14.65
CA LYS A 14 23.39 -2.87 14.89
C LYS A 14 24.28 -1.62 14.85
N ASP A 15 25.36 -1.58 15.62
CA ASP A 15 26.36 -0.51 15.58
C ASP A 15 25.79 0.93 15.66
N ALA A 16 24.74 1.12 16.48
CA ALA A 16 23.99 2.37 16.64
C ALA A 16 23.31 2.91 15.36
N ALA A 17 23.15 2.07 14.34
CA ALA A 17 22.38 2.32 13.12
C ALA A 17 21.19 1.35 13.00
N VAL A 18 20.18 1.76 12.24
CA VAL A 18 19.04 0.94 11.84
C VAL A 18 19.33 0.36 10.47
N TYR A 19 19.34 -0.96 10.36
CA TYR A 19 19.55 -1.66 9.09
C TYR A 19 18.20 -2.02 8.48
N VAL A 20 18.08 -1.79 7.18
CA VAL A 20 16.92 -2.19 6.39
C VAL A 20 17.44 -3.02 5.22
N GLU A 21 16.98 -4.26 5.12
CA GLU A 21 17.31 -5.16 4.03
C GLU A 21 16.04 -5.67 3.35
N ARG A 22 16.15 -5.95 2.06
CA ARG A 22 15.14 -6.69 1.31
C ARG A 22 15.74 -7.99 0.83
N VAL A 23 15.07 -9.08 1.17
CA VAL A 23 15.42 -10.44 0.76
C VAL A 23 14.37 -10.90 -0.23
N SER A 24 14.79 -11.43 -1.38
CA SER A 24 13.88 -12.01 -2.37
C SER A 24 13.29 -13.33 -1.88
N ASP A 25 12.27 -13.84 -2.57
CA ASP A 25 11.70 -15.17 -2.29
C ASP A 25 12.71 -16.33 -2.43
N SER A 26 13.85 -16.09 -3.08
CA SER A 26 14.96 -17.06 -3.21
C SER A 26 15.99 -16.96 -2.07
N ASP A 27 15.66 -16.27 -0.97
CA ASP A 27 16.56 -15.94 0.15
C ASP A 27 17.81 -15.13 -0.26
N GLU A 28 17.78 -14.47 -1.42
CA GLU A 28 18.88 -13.61 -1.87
C GLU A 28 18.67 -12.17 -1.38
N ARG A 29 19.70 -11.56 -0.80
CA ARG A 29 19.67 -10.16 -0.41
C ARG A 29 19.74 -9.27 -1.65
N VAL A 30 18.66 -8.55 -1.94
CA VAL A 30 18.54 -7.66 -3.11
C VAL A 30 18.65 -6.19 -2.75
N PHE A 31 18.52 -5.84 -1.47
CA PHE A 31 18.71 -4.48 -0.96
C PHE A 31 19.26 -4.53 0.46
N ASP A 32 20.15 -3.60 0.79
CA ASP A 32 20.76 -3.41 2.11
C ASP A 32 21.10 -1.93 2.26
N ASP A 33 20.67 -1.32 3.36
CA ASP A 33 21.09 0.04 3.72
C ASP A 33 21.13 0.20 5.25
N SER A 34 21.92 1.17 5.71
CA SER A 34 22.06 1.55 7.11
C SER A 34 21.66 3.00 7.31
N LEU A 35 20.68 3.24 8.16
CA LEU A 35 20.11 4.54 8.45
C LEU A 35 20.48 4.98 9.87
N THR A 36 20.73 6.26 10.06
CA THR A 36 20.77 6.83 11.41
C THR A 36 19.37 6.79 12.04
N ALA A 37 19.30 6.93 13.36
CA ALA A 37 18.01 6.94 14.07
C ALA A 37 17.07 8.07 13.61
N GLU A 38 17.59 9.19 13.13
CA GLU A 38 16.76 10.29 12.60
C GLU A 38 16.23 9.96 11.20
N GLU A 39 17.09 9.42 10.33
CA GLU A 39 16.71 9.01 8.97
C GLU A 39 15.67 7.88 9.00
N ALA A 40 15.83 6.89 9.88
CA ALA A 40 14.88 5.81 10.04
C ALA A 40 13.48 6.33 10.43
N ARG A 41 13.41 7.32 11.34
CA ARG A 41 12.13 7.95 11.72
C ARG A 41 11.50 8.74 10.57
N LYS A 42 12.32 9.49 9.81
CA LYS A 42 11.84 10.22 8.63
C LYS A 42 11.30 9.26 7.56
N LEU A 43 12.02 8.16 7.31
CA LEU A 43 11.61 7.15 6.35
C LEU A 43 10.29 6.49 6.79
N ALA A 44 10.16 6.09 8.06
CA ALA A 44 8.92 5.55 8.59
C ALA A 44 7.73 6.50 8.38
N GLY A 45 7.93 7.81 8.67
CA GLY A 45 6.90 8.82 8.44
C GLY A 45 6.49 8.97 6.96
N LEU A 46 7.45 8.88 6.04
CA LEU A 46 7.15 8.88 4.60
C LEU A 46 6.39 7.62 4.19
N LEU A 47 6.81 6.43 4.65
CA LEU A 47 6.13 5.17 4.34
C LEU A 47 4.69 5.18 4.81
N THR A 48 4.42 5.59 6.05
CA THR A 48 3.06 5.74 6.57
C THR A 48 2.25 6.73 5.74
N LYS A 49 2.78 7.92 5.47
CA LYS A 49 2.08 8.96 4.70
C LYS A 49 1.66 8.48 3.30
N TYR A 50 2.49 7.70 2.63
CA TYR A 50 2.15 7.19 1.30
C TYR A 50 1.25 5.96 1.34
N ALA A 51 1.30 5.14 2.40
CA ALA A 51 0.32 4.09 2.64
C ALA A 51 -1.08 4.68 2.88
N ASP A 52 -1.19 5.69 3.75
CA ASP A 52 -2.46 6.37 4.04
C ASP A 52 -3.09 6.96 2.77
N LYS A 53 -2.28 7.62 1.94
CA LYS A 53 -2.73 8.14 0.63
C LYS A 53 -3.20 7.04 -0.32
N LEU A 54 -2.58 5.86 -0.28
CA LEU A 54 -3.00 4.74 -1.12
C LEU A 54 -4.37 4.20 -0.68
N ASP A 55 -4.60 4.16 0.63
CA ASP A 55 -5.89 3.76 1.20
C ASP A 55 -6.98 4.80 0.87
N GLU A 56 -6.68 6.10 0.99
CA GLU A 56 -7.59 7.18 0.56
C GLU A 56 -8.00 7.05 -0.91
N VAL A 57 -7.04 6.75 -1.80
CA VAL A 57 -7.33 6.54 -3.23
C VAL A 57 -8.20 5.30 -3.43
N ARG A 58 -7.89 4.19 -2.77
CA ARG A 58 -8.68 2.95 -2.85
C ARG A 58 -10.11 3.13 -2.35
N ASP A 59 -10.30 3.87 -1.27
CA ASP A 59 -11.63 4.17 -0.73
C ASP A 59 -12.41 5.10 -1.68
N SER A 60 -11.72 6.03 -2.35
CA SER A 60 -12.34 6.90 -3.36
C SER A 60 -12.72 6.17 -4.65
N ASP A 61 -11.96 5.15 -5.07
CA ASP A 61 -12.30 4.28 -6.19
C ASP A 61 -13.47 3.35 -5.83
N LYS A 62 -13.53 2.85 -4.58
CA LYS A 62 -14.63 2.01 -4.11
C LYS A 62 -15.96 2.76 -3.97
N ALA A 63 -15.92 4.06 -3.67
CA ALA A 63 -17.10 4.91 -3.65
C ALA A 63 -17.73 5.13 -5.04
N LYS A 64 -17.01 4.84 -6.13
CA LYS A 64 -17.54 4.93 -7.51
C LYS A 64 -18.24 3.66 -7.99
N GLU A 65 -18.10 2.54 -7.27
CA GLU A 65 -18.69 1.25 -7.64
C GLU A 65 -19.99 0.94 -6.87
N SER A 66 -20.39 1.80 -5.93
CA SER A 66 -21.58 1.60 -5.09
C SER A 66 -22.79 2.47 -5.50
N ASP A 67 -22.71 3.17 -6.63
CA ASP A 67 -23.80 4.01 -7.17
C ASP A 67 -24.61 3.29 -8.28
N ASP A 68 -24.47 1.96 -8.39
CA ASP A 68 -25.20 1.10 -9.36
C ASP A 68 -26.11 0.09 -8.63
N ALA A 69 -26.66 0.50 -7.49
CA ALA A 69 -27.76 -0.18 -6.85
C ALA A 69 -28.79 0.87 -6.43
N GLU A 70 -30.04 0.66 -6.84
CA GLU A 70 -31.25 1.46 -6.54
C GLU A 70 -31.77 2.40 -7.64
N GLU A 71 -32.02 1.89 -8.85
CA GLU A 71 -33.22 2.31 -9.60
C GLU A 71 -33.91 1.13 -10.28
N SER A 72 -34.26 0.09 -9.52
CA SER A 72 -35.30 -0.86 -9.93
C SER A 72 -36.65 -0.37 -9.41
N LYS A 73 -37.13 0.75 -9.97
CA LYS A 73 -38.44 1.29 -9.66
C LYS A 73 -39.31 1.37 -10.93
N GLU A 74 -40.09 0.30 -11.09
CA GLU A 74 -41.50 0.33 -11.53
C GLU A 74 -41.74 0.63 -13.03
N SER A 75 -41.56 -0.41 -13.87
CA SER A 75 -42.34 -0.56 -15.09
C SER A 75 -43.76 -1.06 -14.75
N ASP A 76 -44.78 -0.37 -15.26
CA ASP A 76 -46.10 -0.87 -15.75
C ASP A 76 -47.25 0.08 -15.37
N ARG A 77 -47.71 0.92 -16.31
CA ARG A 77 -49.07 0.89 -16.91
C ARG A 77 -49.47 2.21 -17.56
N SER A 78 -49.52 2.17 -18.89
CA SER A 78 -50.34 3.05 -19.72
C SER A 78 -51.80 2.58 -19.73
N THR A 79 -52.74 3.46 -19.41
CA THR A 79 -54.15 3.59 -19.90
C THR A 79 -54.63 4.93 -19.34
N ASP A 80 -55.00 5.96 -20.10
CA ASP A 80 -56.10 6.10 -21.07
C ASP A 80 -55.82 7.27 -22.02
#